data_AF-F3CAN3-F1
#
_entry.id   AF-F3CAN3-F1
#
_cell.length_a   1.000
_cell.length_b   1.000
_cell.length_c   1.000
_cell.angle_alpha   90.00
_cell.angle_beta   90.00
_cell.angle_gamma   90.00
#
_symmetry.space_group_name_H-M   'P 1'
#
loop_
_entity.id
_entity.type
_entity.pdbx_description
1 polymer ?
#
loop_
_entity_poly.entity_id
_entity_poly.type
_entity_poly.pdbx_seq_one_letter_code
_entity_poly.pdbx_strand_id
1 'polypeptide(L)'
;ERQRLARSASVEELRVQLQDDQPCPVCGSIEHPWHQPEALLESLTQHDDNEQASAQKAVDQLTEQRNQLREQVGGVIARQKELLRQHEQLTLRHQALAPDLESHPLAAQLLDHDPGKRDSWLSQQLNNLSEVITRDEQRQEALLTLQKDAARLQQQLQAATEASQTAASHVAEQLKQLDVDRQRLDEELSAFTPLVSPHVLEGLRSDASATVMQLEQQVTQRLDQLEQQHEEQQEQSERQQKIEKQQIEQQTRLHRQTELAQEVARLGEQQQASQQALTGLLGEHATAEHWQQALENAIEQARQTESSAAEALQQIQSQLIQLAAELKSAQQQQQSLQQELAELDVQISEWRGQHPELDDTALDTLLTYDDAHVEQLRLQLNATDKALEQAKVLLQERDQRLQQHQAQHSDLSDSTQLAAALQQAHEQSALGEQQCADLRAELSEDQRRRNANSELQARINDANDEYLRWARLASLIGSAH
;
A
#
# COMPACT_ATOMS: atom_id res chain seq x y z
N GLU A 1 -16.48 -54.98 210.90
CA GLU A 1 -17.52 -54.83 211.95
C GLU A 1 -17.77 -56.08 212.81
N ARG A 2 -18.07 -57.27 212.25
CA ARG A 2 -18.33 -58.48 213.08
C ARG A 2 -17.17 -58.93 213.97
N GLN A 3 -15.91 -58.64 213.62
CA GLN A 3 -14.75 -58.97 214.47
C GLN A 3 -14.48 -57.95 215.58
N ARG A 4 -14.95 -56.69 215.46
CA ARG A 4 -14.81 -55.67 216.53
C ARG A 4 -15.60 -56.05 217.78
N LEU A 5 -16.82 -56.54 217.60
CA LEU A 5 -17.72 -56.95 218.70
C LEU A 5 -17.25 -58.21 219.44
N ALA A 6 -16.48 -59.10 218.80
CA ALA A 6 -16.01 -60.33 219.42
C ALA A 6 -14.79 -60.12 220.33
N ARG A 7 -13.97 -59.10 220.08
CA ARG A 7 -12.75 -58.83 220.87
C ARG A 7 -13.02 -58.02 222.13
N SER A 8 -14.02 -57.12 222.14
CA SER A 8 -14.40 -56.38 223.35
C SER A 8 -14.92 -57.32 224.45
N ALA A 9 -15.69 -58.34 224.09
CA ALA A 9 -16.22 -59.33 225.02
C ALA A 9 -15.12 -60.22 225.65
N SER A 10 -14.09 -60.59 224.87
CA SER A 10 -12.99 -61.44 225.34
C SER A 10 -12.07 -60.74 226.35
N VAL A 11 -11.96 -59.41 226.29
CA VAL A 11 -11.12 -58.63 227.23
C VAL A 11 -11.85 -58.40 228.56
N GLU A 12 -13.18 -58.37 228.55
CA GLU A 12 -14.00 -58.30 229.78
C GLU A 12 -13.99 -59.61 230.58
N GLU A 13 -13.93 -60.77 229.93
CA GLU A 13 -13.91 -62.08 230.60
C GLU A 13 -12.60 -62.37 231.36
N LEU A 14 -11.44 -61.90 230.87
CA LEU A 14 -10.15 -62.03 231.55
C LEU A 14 -10.03 -61.14 232.81
N ARG A 15 -11.01 -60.25 233.03
CA ARG A 15 -11.03 -59.26 234.12
C ARG A 15 -11.62 -59.83 235.42
N VAL A 16 -12.43 -60.88 235.34
CA VAL A 16 -13.10 -61.49 236.51
C VAL A 16 -12.11 -62.22 237.43
N GLN A 17 -10.85 -62.43 237.01
CA GLN A 17 -9.82 -63.12 237.81
C GLN A 17 -8.80 -62.19 238.51
N LEU A 18 -8.96 -60.87 238.47
CA LEU A 18 -8.06 -59.91 239.14
C LEU A 18 -8.76 -59.27 240.35
N GLN A 19 -8.23 -59.48 241.56
CA GLN A 19 -8.64 -58.83 242.82
C GLN A 19 -7.52 -57.89 243.31
N ASP A 20 -7.90 -56.84 244.04
CA ASP A 20 -6.99 -55.79 244.52
C ASP A 20 -5.93 -56.34 245.50
N ASP A 21 -4.70 -55.81 245.39
CA ASP A 21 -3.51 -56.08 246.21
C ASP A 21 -2.87 -57.49 246.08
N GLN A 22 -3.11 -58.21 245.00
CA GLN A 22 -2.35 -59.42 244.62
C GLN A 22 -1.66 -59.26 243.23
N PRO A 23 -0.41 -59.71 243.05
CA PRO A 23 0.33 -59.57 241.79
C PRO A 23 -0.25 -60.41 240.64
N CYS A 24 -0.29 -59.83 239.43
CA CYS A 24 -0.89 -60.43 238.23
C CYS A 24 -0.19 -61.74 237.80
N PRO A 25 -0.93 -62.83 237.52
CA PRO A 25 -0.36 -64.16 237.27
C PRO A 25 0.37 -64.31 235.92
N VAL A 26 0.29 -63.31 235.03
CA VAL A 26 0.97 -63.37 233.73
C VAL A 26 2.30 -62.59 233.72
N CYS A 27 2.45 -61.57 234.58
CA CYS A 27 3.63 -60.70 234.55
C CYS A 27 4.24 -60.28 235.91
N GLY A 28 3.57 -60.54 237.05
CA GLY A 28 4.16 -60.41 238.39
C GLY A 28 4.41 -58.98 238.93
N SER A 29 4.00 -57.91 238.25
CA SER A 29 4.16 -56.51 238.72
C SER A 29 2.90 -55.91 239.34
N ILE A 30 3.07 -54.93 240.24
CA ILE A 30 1.99 -54.23 240.97
C ILE A 30 1.49 -52.99 240.20
N GLU A 31 2.29 -52.44 239.29
CA GLU A 31 1.86 -51.43 238.32
C GLU A 31 2.04 -51.99 236.90
N HIS A 32 0.97 -52.02 236.10
CA HIS A 32 1.00 -52.51 234.72
C HIS A 32 0.34 -51.50 233.76
N PRO A 33 0.93 -51.21 232.58
CA PRO A 33 0.46 -50.17 231.64
C PRO A 33 -0.97 -50.34 231.09
N TRP A 34 -1.60 -51.49 231.34
CA TRP A 34 -2.95 -51.83 230.86
C TRP A 34 -4.03 -51.69 231.95
N HIS A 35 -3.73 -50.95 233.02
CA HIS A 35 -4.66 -50.68 234.11
C HIS A 35 -5.74 -49.65 233.74
N GLN A 36 -5.58 -48.90 232.64
CA GLN A 36 -6.54 -47.87 232.21
C GLN A 36 -7.31 -48.28 230.92
N PRO A 37 -8.65 -48.29 230.95
CA PRO A 37 -9.49 -48.94 229.93
C PRO A 37 -9.62 -48.20 228.59
N GLU A 38 -9.34 -46.89 228.52
CA GLU A 38 -9.66 -46.07 227.35
C GLU A 38 -8.58 -46.13 226.26
N ALA A 39 -7.30 -46.19 226.63
CA ALA A 39 -6.17 -46.13 225.68
C ALA A 39 -6.00 -47.39 224.80
N LEU A 40 -6.42 -48.57 225.29
CA LEU A 40 -6.35 -49.82 224.50
C LEU A 40 -7.34 -49.80 223.34
N LEU A 41 -8.57 -49.33 223.60
CA LEU A 41 -9.65 -49.34 222.62
C LEU A 41 -9.36 -48.39 221.45
N GLU A 42 -8.76 -47.22 221.70
CA GLU A 42 -8.38 -46.26 220.64
C GLU A 42 -7.24 -46.76 219.73
N SER A 43 -6.24 -47.45 220.28
CA SER A 43 -5.14 -47.99 219.47
C SER A 43 -5.59 -49.13 218.55
N LEU A 44 -6.52 -49.96 219.01
CA LEU A 44 -7.09 -51.05 218.23
C LEU A 44 -8.06 -50.53 217.14
N THR A 45 -8.85 -49.49 217.43
CA THR A 45 -9.72 -48.89 216.41
C THR A 45 -8.92 -48.22 215.29
N GLN A 46 -7.83 -47.51 215.60
CA GLN A 46 -6.95 -46.92 214.58
C GLN A 46 -6.26 -47.96 213.69
N HIS A 47 -5.85 -49.11 214.25
CA HIS A 47 -5.23 -50.16 213.44
C HIS A 47 -6.24 -50.79 212.47
N ASP A 48 -7.46 -51.08 212.95
CA ASP A 48 -8.56 -51.60 212.13
C ASP A 48 -8.95 -50.61 211.00
N ASP A 49 -9.02 -49.32 211.29
CA ASP A 49 -9.36 -48.30 210.30
C ASP A 49 -8.28 -48.19 209.21
N ASN A 50 -7.00 -48.31 209.58
CA ASN A 50 -5.89 -48.33 208.62
C ASN A 50 -5.87 -49.60 207.76
N GLU A 51 -6.15 -50.78 208.33
CA GLU A 51 -6.29 -52.01 207.55
C GLU A 51 -7.47 -51.93 206.57
N GLN A 52 -8.61 -51.39 207.03
CA GLN A 52 -9.79 -51.20 206.18
C GLN A 52 -9.52 -50.23 205.03
N ALA A 53 -8.85 -49.09 205.29
CA ALA A 53 -8.49 -48.12 204.26
C ALA A 53 -7.47 -48.69 203.25
N SER A 54 -6.51 -49.51 203.71
CA SER A 54 -5.55 -50.19 202.83
C SER A 54 -6.24 -51.23 201.95
N ALA A 55 -7.14 -52.03 202.51
CA ALA A 55 -7.93 -53.00 201.76
C ALA A 55 -8.85 -52.34 200.73
N GLN A 56 -9.50 -51.22 201.08
CA GLN A 56 -10.34 -50.45 200.16
C GLN A 56 -9.53 -49.88 198.99
N LYS A 57 -8.36 -49.28 199.23
CA LYS A 57 -7.47 -48.82 198.14
C LYS A 57 -7.03 -49.95 197.22
N ALA A 58 -6.72 -51.13 197.76
CA ALA A 58 -6.37 -52.29 196.95
C ALA A 58 -7.54 -52.77 196.08
N VAL A 59 -8.77 -52.76 196.62
CA VAL A 59 -9.99 -53.07 195.87
C VAL A 59 -10.24 -52.06 194.76
N ASP A 60 -10.07 -50.77 195.03
CA ASP A 60 -10.28 -49.72 194.02
C ASP A 60 -9.27 -49.84 192.87
N GLN A 61 -7.98 -50.05 193.18
CA GLN A 61 -6.93 -50.26 192.16
C GLN A 61 -7.20 -51.50 191.31
N LEU A 62 -7.58 -52.62 191.93
CA LEU A 62 -7.93 -53.84 191.19
C LEU A 62 -9.20 -53.64 190.35
N THR A 63 -10.15 -52.85 190.82
CA THR A 63 -11.38 -52.53 190.09
C THR A 63 -11.08 -51.67 188.86
N GLU A 64 -10.18 -50.70 189.00
CA GLU A 64 -9.74 -49.84 187.89
C GLU A 64 -8.94 -50.63 186.84
N GLN A 65 -8.01 -51.48 187.26
CA GLN A 65 -7.29 -52.40 186.36
C GLN A 65 -8.24 -53.36 185.63
N ARG A 66 -9.23 -53.91 186.34
CA ARG A 66 -10.26 -54.77 185.73
C ARG A 66 -11.08 -54.01 184.69
N ASN A 67 -11.42 -52.75 184.95
CA ASN A 67 -12.20 -51.94 184.01
C ASN A 67 -11.35 -51.60 182.76
N GLN A 68 -10.08 -51.22 182.91
CA GLN A 68 -9.16 -50.98 181.79
C GLN A 68 -8.96 -52.23 180.92
N LEU A 69 -8.75 -53.40 181.53
CA LEU A 69 -8.63 -54.66 180.80
C LEU A 69 -9.94 -55.04 180.07
N ARG A 70 -11.10 -54.76 180.67
CA ARG A 70 -12.40 -54.98 180.00
C ARG A 70 -12.57 -54.10 178.76
N GLU A 71 -12.18 -52.84 178.82
CA GLU A 71 -12.22 -51.94 177.66
C GLU A 71 -11.26 -52.39 176.55
N GLN A 72 -10.03 -52.77 176.89
CA GLN A 72 -9.05 -53.28 175.92
C GLN A 72 -9.54 -54.55 175.23
N VAL A 73 -10.07 -55.52 175.99
CA VAL A 73 -10.65 -56.75 175.43
C VAL A 73 -11.89 -56.43 174.59
N GLY A 74 -12.73 -55.49 175.02
CA GLY A 74 -13.87 -55.00 174.23
C GLY A 74 -13.44 -54.41 172.87
N GLY A 75 -12.38 -53.60 172.86
CA GLY A 75 -11.81 -53.01 171.64
C GLY A 75 -11.22 -54.04 170.67
N VAL A 76 -10.50 -55.04 171.18
CA VAL A 76 -9.95 -56.13 170.35
C VAL A 76 -11.06 -56.99 169.74
N ILE A 77 -12.09 -57.32 170.53
CA ILE A 77 -13.25 -58.09 170.03
C ILE A 77 -14.00 -57.31 168.94
N ALA A 78 -14.18 -56.00 169.11
CA ALA A 78 -14.81 -55.17 168.08
C ALA A 78 -13.99 -55.14 166.77
N ARG A 79 -12.66 -55.01 166.87
CA ARG A 79 -11.75 -55.01 165.71
C ARG A 79 -11.72 -56.37 165.00
N GLN A 80 -11.76 -57.46 165.75
CA GLN A 80 -11.84 -58.81 165.19
C GLN A 80 -13.16 -59.02 164.42
N LYS A 81 -14.29 -58.59 164.99
CA LYS A 81 -15.60 -58.68 164.32
C LYS A 81 -15.64 -57.89 163.01
N GLU A 82 -15.05 -56.69 163.00
CA GLU A 82 -14.96 -55.88 161.79
C GLU A 82 -14.10 -56.55 160.70
N LEU A 83 -12.93 -57.08 161.06
CA LEU A 83 -12.07 -57.79 160.11
C LEU A 83 -12.71 -59.07 159.57
N LEU A 84 -13.44 -59.82 160.40
CA LEU A 84 -14.19 -61.00 159.96
C LEU A 84 -15.28 -60.62 158.95
N ARG A 85 -16.04 -59.55 159.24
CA ARG A 85 -17.06 -59.04 158.31
C ARG A 85 -16.43 -58.59 156.98
N GLN A 86 -15.29 -57.91 157.00
CA GLN A 86 -14.58 -57.52 155.79
C GLN A 86 -14.09 -58.72 154.99
N HIS A 87 -13.58 -59.75 155.68
CA HIS A 87 -13.15 -60.99 155.04
C HIS A 87 -14.33 -61.73 154.39
N GLU A 88 -15.47 -61.85 155.07
CA GLU A 88 -16.70 -62.45 154.54
C GLU A 88 -17.19 -61.68 153.31
N GLN A 89 -17.22 -60.35 153.36
CA GLN A 89 -17.61 -59.52 152.22
C GLN A 89 -16.69 -59.71 151.00
N LEU A 90 -15.38 -59.77 151.21
CA LEU A 90 -14.41 -60.03 150.14
C LEU A 90 -14.56 -61.43 149.56
N THR A 91 -14.82 -62.42 150.42
CA THR A 91 -15.01 -63.82 150.00
C THR A 91 -16.26 -63.97 149.16
N LEU A 92 -17.39 -63.36 149.57
CA LEU A 92 -18.63 -63.36 148.79
C LEU A 92 -18.44 -62.70 147.42
N ARG A 93 -17.72 -61.57 147.35
CA ARG A 93 -17.39 -60.93 146.07
C ARG A 93 -16.52 -61.80 145.18
N HIS A 94 -15.52 -62.47 145.76
CA HIS A 94 -14.67 -63.39 145.01
C HIS A 94 -15.47 -64.58 144.45
N GLN A 95 -16.36 -65.17 145.27
CA GLN A 95 -17.24 -66.27 144.83
C GLN A 95 -18.22 -65.84 143.73
N ALA A 96 -18.75 -64.61 143.80
CA ALA A 96 -19.66 -64.09 142.77
C ALA A 96 -18.98 -63.88 141.42
N LEU A 97 -17.70 -63.48 141.41
CA LEU A 97 -16.94 -63.19 140.18
C LEU A 97 -16.24 -64.42 139.57
N ALA A 98 -16.05 -65.47 140.35
CA ALA A 98 -15.43 -66.72 139.89
C ALA A 98 -16.12 -67.36 138.65
N PRO A 99 -17.46 -67.54 138.62
CA PRO A 99 -18.10 -68.16 137.45
C PRO A 99 -18.01 -67.29 136.19
N ASP A 100 -18.10 -65.96 136.32
CA ASP A 100 -17.93 -65.04 135.19
C ASP A 100 -16.52 -65.14 134.61
N LEU A 101 -15.50 -65.24 135.49
CA LEU A 101 -14.12 -65.46 135.06
C LEU A 101 -13.98 -66.82 134.37
N GLU A 102 -14.43 -67.92 134.98
CA GLU A 102 -14.31 -69.28 134.42
C GLU A 102 -15.04 -69.45 133.08
N SER A 103 -16.12 -68.71 132.85
CA SER A 103 -16.86 -68.73 131.58
C SER A 103 -16.11 -68.08 130.42
N HIS A 104 -15.08 -67.27 130.69
CA HIS A 104 -14.34 -66.56 129.66
C HIS A 104 -13.37 -67.52 128.93
N PRO A 105 -13.26 -67.46 127.58
CA PRO A 105 -12.43 -68.41 126.82
C PRO A 105 -10.93 -68.38 127.17
N LEU A 106 -10.43 -67.23 127.66
CA LEU A 106 -9.04 -67.07 128.12
C LEU A 106 -8.84 -67.43 129.60
N ALA A 107 -9.88 -67.82 130.31
CA ALA A 107 -9.82 -68.07 131.76
C ALA A 107 -8.89 -69.19 132.13
N ALA A 108 -8.97 -70.32 131.42
CA ALA A 108 -8.08 -71.46 131.63
C ALA A 108 -6.60 -71.05 131.47
N GLN A 109 -6.29 -70.30 130.41
CA GLN A 109 -4.93 -69.83 130.14
C GLN A 109 -4.45 -68.81 131.19
N LEU A 110 -5.34 -67.95 131.69
CA LEU A 110 -5.01 -66.98 132.73
C LEU A 110 -4.80 -67.63 134.10
N LEU A 111 -5.63 -68.61 134.46
CA LEU A 111 -5.58 -69.30 135.75
C LEU A 111 -4.36 -70.22 135.86
N ASP A 112 -3.86 -70.76 134.74
CA ASP A 112 -2.60 -71.53 134.66
C ASP A 112 -1.35 -70.70 134.98
N HIS A 113 -1.43 -69.37 134.88
CA HIS A 113 -0.33 -68.47 135.24
C HIS A 113 -0.33 -68.11 136.74
N ASP A 114 0.87 -67.96 137.30
CA ASP A 114 1.12 -67.50 138.66
C ASP A 114 0.40 -66.16 138.94
N PRO A 115 -0.34 -65.99 140.05
CA PRO A 115 -1.11 -64.78 140.37
C PRO A 115 -0.35 -63.47 140.17
N GLY A 116 0.94 -63.41 140.52
CA GLY A 116 1.75 -62.19 140.34
C GLY A 116 2.07 -61.82 138.88
N LYS A 117 1.85 -62.73 137.92
CA LYS A 117 2.19 -62.56 136.50
C LYS A 117 0.97 -62.39 135.58
N ARG A 118 -0.25 -62.64 136.09
CA ARG A 118 -1.49 -62.60 135.30
C ARG A 118 -1.73 -61.24 134.64
N ASP A 119 -1.48 -60.14 135.35
CA ASP A 119 -1.64 -58.78 134.80
C ASP A 119 -0.66 -58.50 133.65
N SER A 120 0.59 -58.95 133.79
CA SER A 120 1.60 -58.80 132.74
C SER A 120 1.24 -59.61 131.50
N TRP A 121 0.70 -60.82 131.68
CA TRP A 121 0.25 -61.67 130.59
C TRP A 121 -0.98 -61.08 129.89
N LEU A 122 -1.97 -60.59 130.64
CA LEU A 122 -3.14 -59.90 130.07
C LEU A 122 -2.73 -58.66 129.28
N SER A 123 -1.78 -57.88 129.79
CA SER A 123 -1.25 -56.71 129.09
C SER A 123 -0.55 -57.11 127.78
N GLN A 124 0.22 -58.21 127.79
CA GLN A 124 0.84 -58.76 126.58
C GLN A 124 -0.20 -59.26 125.57
N GLN A 125 -1.25 -59.96 126.02
CA GLN A 125 -2.33 -60.41 125.14
C GLN A 125 -3.11 -59.25 124.52
N LEU A 126 -3.42 -58.21 125.30
CA LEU A 126 -4.05 -56.99 124.80
C LEU A 126 -3.18 -56.28 123.76
N ASN A 127 -1.87 -56.19 124.00
CA ASN A 127 -0.93 -55.60 123.05
C ASN A 127 -0.81 -56.45 121.76
N ASN A 128 -0.77 -57.78 121.89
CA ASN A 128 -0.73 -58.65 120.72
C ASN A 128 -2.01 -58.53 119.89
N LEU A 129 -3.18 -58.49 120.53
CA LEU A 129 -4.45 -58.31 119.85
C LEU A 129 -4.56 -56.93 119.19
N SER A 130 -4.09 -55.87 119.85
CA SER A 130 -4.09 -54.53 119.25
C SER A 130 -3.13 -54.44 118.05
N GLU A 131 -1.97 -55.10 118.10
CA GLU A 131 -1.07 -55.22 116.95
C GLU A 131 -1.70 -56.00 115.78
N VAL A 132 -2.41 -57.09 116.07
CA VAL A 132 -3.10 -57.88 115.03
C VAL A 132 -4.24 -57.06 114.41
N ILE A 133 -5.06 -56.40 115.23
CA ILE A 133 -6.17 -55.55 114.75
C ILE A 133 -5.63 -54.42 113.88
N THR A 134 -4.60 -53.70 114.33
CA THR A 134 -4.01 -52.60 113.54
C THR A 134 -3.40 -53.09 112.23
N ARG A 135 -2.75 -54.26 112.21
CA ARG A 135 -2.25 -54.88 110.95
C ARG A 135 -3.40 -55.25 110.01
N ASP A 136 -4.48 -55.82 110.53
CA ASP A 136 -5.64 -56.21 109.73
C ASP A 136 -6.41 -55.00 109.21
N GLU A 137 -6.55 -53.93 109.99
CA GLU A 137 -7.12 -52.64 109.56
C GLU A 137 -6.29 -52.03 108.43
N GLN A 138 -4.96 -51.94 108.59
CA GLN A 138 -4.06 -51.48 107.53
C GLN A 138 -4.19 -52.32 106.26
N ARG A 139 -4.31 -53.64 106.40
CA ARG A 139 -4.52 -54.55 105.26
C ARG A 139 -5.87 -54.32 104.59
N GLN A 140 -6.94 -54.09 105.34
CA GLN A 140 -8.27 -53.78 104.79
C GLN A 140 -8.25 -52.46 104.05
N GLU A 141 -7.60 -51.42 104.59
CA GLU A 141 -7.41 -50.14 103.91
C GLU A 141 -6.60 -50.30 102.61
N ALA A 142 -5.53 -51.08 102.63
CA ALA A 142 -4.72 -51.38 101.43
C ALA A 142 -5.53 -52.14 100.36
N LEU A 143 -6.38 -53.09 100.76
CA LEU A 143 -7.25 -53.80 99.81
C LEU A 143 -8.34 -52.88 99.23
N LEU A 144 -8.90 -51.99 100.05
CA LEU A 144 -9.94 -51.05 99.63
C LEU A 144 -9.38 -49.96 98.69
N THR A 145 -8.15 -49.49 98.95
CA THR A 145 -7.44 -48.60 98.01
C THR A 145 -7.14 -49.30 96.70
N LEU A 146 -6.63 -50.53 96.72
CA LEU A 146 -6.38 -51.31 95.51
C LEU A 146 -7.67 -51.59 94.72
N GLN A 147 -8.80 -51.85 95.40
CA GLN A 147 -10.10 -52.01 94.75
C GLN A 147 -10.56 -50.71 94.06
N LYS A 148 -10.38 -49.56 94.71
CA LYS A 148 -10.70 -48.24 94.11
C LYS A 148 -9.80 -47.95 92.91
N ASP A 149 -8.51 -48.24 93.00
CA ASP A 149 -7.56 -48.03 91.92
C ASP A 149 -7.85 -48.96 90.74
N ALA A 150 -8.19 -50.23 90.98
CA ALA A 150 -8.62 -51.16 89.94
C ALA A 150 -9.89 -50.67 89.23
N ALA A 151 -10.89 -50.20 89.98
CA ALA A 151 -12.12 -49.63 89.40
C ALA A 151 -11.82 -48.37 88.56
N ARG A 152 -10.94 -47.49 89.05
CA ARG A 152 -10.51 -46.30 88.32
C ARG A 152 -9.77 -46.65 87.03
N LEU A 153 -8.84 -47.60 87.08
CA LEU A 153 -8.10 -48.07 85.90
C LEU A 153 -9.04 -48.73 84.88
N GLN A 154 -10.02 -49.51 85.34
CA GLN A 154 -11.03 -50.12 84.47
C GLN A 154 -11.89 -49.06 83.77
N GLN A 155 -12.32 -48.02 84.49
CA GLN A 155 -13.05 -46.90 83.89
C GLN A 155 -12.20 -46.12 82.89
N GLN A 156 -10.91 -45.89 83.20
CA GLN A 156 -9.98 -45.23 82.27
C GLN A 156 -9.76 -46.06 81.00
N LEU A 157 -9.65 -47.39 81.13
CA LEU A 157 -9.51 -48.29 79.99
C LEU A 157 -10.77 -48.30 79.12
N GLN A 158 -11.96 -48.35 79.73
CA GLN A 158 -13.22 -48.24 79.01
C GLN A 158 -13.31 -46.92 78.23
N ALA A 159 -13.05 -45.79 78.90
CA ALA A 159 -13.05 -44.47 78.26
C ALA A 159 -12.04 -44.38 77.10
N ALA A 160 -10.83 -44.94 77.28
CA ALA A 160 -9.82 -44.97 76.22
C ALA A 160 -10.25 -45.87 75.04
N THR A 161 -10.89 -47.01 75.30
CA THR A 161 -11.41 -47.90 74.24
C THR A 161 -12.55 -47.24 73.46
N GLU A 162 -13.48 -46.57 74.14
CA GLU A 162 -14.57 -45.83 73.50
C GLU A 162 -14.03 -44.66 72.67
N ALA A 163 -13.07 -43.90 73.21
CA ALA A 163 -12.39 -42.83 72.49
C ALA A 163 -11.65 -43.34 71.24
N SER A 164 -10.99 -44.50 71.33
CA SER A 164 -10.32 -45.12 70.19
C SER A 164 -11.31 -45.61 69.13
N GLN A 165 -12.44 -46.20 69.54
CA GLN A 165 -13.47 -46.68 68.61
C GLN A 165 -14.15 -45.53 67.88
N THR A 166 -14.45 -44.44 68.59
CA THR A 166 -15.02 -43.21 68.00
C THR A 166 -14.02 -42.53 67.07
N ALA A 167 -12.74 -42.44 67.44
CA ALA A 167 -11.71 -41.93 66.52
C ALA A 167 -11.59 -42.78 65.26
N ALA A 168 -11.61 -44.11 65.40
CA ALA A 168 -11.57 -45.02 64.25
C ALA A 168 -12.79 -44.89 63.34
N SER A 169 -13.99 -44.73 63.90
CA SER A 169 -15.21 -44.52 63.11
C SER A 169 -15.20 -43.16 62.40
N HIS A 170 -14.71 -42.09 63.05
CA HIS A 170 -14.52 -40.79 62.41
C HIS A 170 -13.54 -40.84 61.25
N VAL A 171 -12.41 -41.53 61.39
CA VAL A 171 -11.45 -41.71 60.29
C VAL A 171 -12.06 -42.52 59.16
N ALA A 172 -12.76 -43.61 59.47
CA ALA A 172 -13.44 -44.42 58.45
C ALA A 172 -14.49 -43.61 57.68
N GLU A 173 -15.24 -42.74 58.36
CA GLU A 173 -16.20 -41.86 57.72
C GLU A 173 -15.51 -40.81 56.83
N GLN A 174 -14.43 -40.17 57.32
CA GLN A 174 -13.64 -39.24 56.50
C GLN A 174 -13.08 -39.88 55.24
N LEU A 175 -12.57 -41.12 55.33
CA LEU A 175 -12.07 -41.85 54.16
C LEU A 175 -13.19 -42.14 53.15
N LYS A 176 -14.41 -42.46 53.60
CA LYS A 176 -15.56 -42.61 52.71
C LYS A 176 -15.93 -41.30 52.03
N GLN A 177 -15.97 -40.20 52.77
CA GLN A 177 -16.27 -38.88 52.19
C GLN A 177 -15.23 -38.49 51.15
N LEU A 178 -13.95 -38.71 51.42
CA LEU A 178 -12.86 -38.47 50.45
C LEU A 178 -13.00 -39.35 49.20
N ASP A 179 -13.42 -40.60 49.33
CA ASP A 179 -13.66 -41.49 48.18
C ASP A 179 -14.82 -41.00 47.31
N VAL A 180 -15.93 -40.58 47.94
CA VAL A 180 -17.07 -39.97 47.25
C VAL A 180 -16.66 -38.69 46.52
N ASP A 181 -15.90 -37.80 47.18
CA ASP A 181 -15.39 -36.57 46.58
C ASP A 181 -14.47 -36.87 45.39
N ARG A 182 -13.65 -37.92 45.49
CA ARG A 182 -12.74 -38.35 44.41
C ARG A 182 -13.51 -38.93 43.22
N GLN A 183 -14.54 -39.74 43.46
CA GLN A 183 -15.43 -40.24 42.41
C GLN A 183 -16.16 -39.09 41.71
N ARG A 184 -16.69 -38.12 42.47
CA ARG A 184 -17.33 -36.94 41.92
C ARG A 184 -16.37 -36.10 41.07
N LEU A 185 -15.14 -35.89 41.55
CA LEU A 185 -14.10 -35.20 40.78
C LEU A 185 -13.82 -35.93 39.47
N ASP A 186 -13.71 -37.26 39.49
CA ASP A 186 -13.47 -38.05 38.29
C ASP A 186 -14.66 -38.02 37.31
N GLU A 187 -15.90 -38.01 37.81
CA GLU A 187 -17.10 -37.81 36.98
C GLU A 187 -17.12 -36.43 36.32
N GLU A 188 -16.87 -35.37 37.09
CA GLU A 188 -16.80 -33.99 36.60
C GLU A 188 -15.66 -33.83 35.57
N LEU A 189 -14.47 -34.37 35.84
CA LEU A 189 -13.35 -34.36 34.89
C LEU A 189 -13.64 -35.19 33.63
N SER A 190 -14.34 -36.32 33.77
CA SER A 190 -14.76 -37.15 32.63
C SER A 190 -15.66 -36.37 31.67
N ALA A 191 -16.56 -35.53 32.18
CA ALA A 191 -17.41 -34.66 31.37
C ALA A 191 -16.61 -33.64 30.53
N PHE A 192 -15.41 -33.26 30.97
CA PHE A 192 -14.50 -32.36 30.24
C PHE A 192 -13.62 -33.07 29.20
N THR A 193 -13.58 -34.41 29.19
CA THR A 193 -12.79 -35.21 28.22
C THR A 193 -12.98 -34.84 26.74
N PRO A 194 -14.20 -34.60 26.21
CA PRO A 194 -14.36 -34.22 24.81
C PRO A 194 -13.94 -32.78 24.50
N LEU A 195 -13.81 -31.93 25.51
CA LEU A 195 -13.55 -30.49 25.34
C LEU A 195 -12.06 -30.13 25.49
N VAL A 196 -11.32 -30.92 26.26
CA VAL A 196 -9.96 -30.56 26.68
C VAL A 196 -9.00 -31.72 26.47
N SER A 197 -7.74 -31.39 26.16
CA SER A 197 -6.72 -32.41 25.95
C SER A 197 -6.46 -33.24 27.23
N PRO A 198 -6.06 -34.51 27.10
CA PRO A 198 -5.80 -35.38 28.25
C PRO A 198 -4.71 -34.83 29.19
N HIS A 199 -3.73 -34.09 28.66
CA HIS A 199 -2.70 -33.42 29.48
C HIS A 199 -3.30 -32.38 30.43
N VAL A 200 -4.34 -31.66 30.00
CA VAL A 200 -5.00 -30.66 30.86
C VAL A 200 -5.81 -31.35 31.96
N LEU A 201 -6.49 -32.46 31.65
CA LEU A 201 -7.22 -33.23 32.67
C LEU A 201 -6.27 -33.78 33.75
N GLU A 202 -5.08 -34.23 33.36
CA GLU A 202 -4.05 -34.67 34.30
C GLU A 202 -3.45 -33.49 35.11
N GLY A 203 -3.27 -32.34 34.47
CA GLY A 203 -2.91 -31.09 35.14
C GLY A 203 -3.95 -30.67 36.18
N LEU A 204 -5.24 -30.74 35.85
CA LEU A 204 -6.34 -30.41 36.79
C LEU A 204 -6.39 -31.34 38.01
N ARG A 205 -5.91 -32.59 37.88
CA ARG A 205 -5.80 -33.55 38.99
C ARG A 205 -4.60 -33.30 39.90
N SER A 206 -3.54 -32.69 39.39
CA SER A 206 -2.27 -32.51 40.11
C SER A 206 -2.08 -31.09 40.65
N ASP A 207 -2.26 -30.08 39.80
CA ASP A 207 -2.25 -28.66 40.14
C ASP A 207 -3.31 -27.91 39.31
N ALA A 208 -4.53 -27.89 39.85
CA ALA A 208 -5.66 -27.23 39.21
C ALA A 208 -5.41 -25.73 38.97
N SER A 209 -4.71 -25.05 39.88
CA SER A 209 -4.52 -23.61 39.81
C SER A 209 -3.63 -23.20 38.63
N ALA A 210 -2.46 -23.85 38.51
CA ALA A 210 -1.54 -23.59 37.42
C ALA A 210 -2.13 -24.00 36.07
N THR A 211 -2.85 -25.12 36.05
CA THR A 211 -3.46 -25.65 34.83
C THR A 211 -4.58 -24.75 34.31
N VAL A 212 -5.45 -24.23 35.19
CA VAL A 212 -6.50 -23.27 34.80
C VAL A 212 -5.88 -21.98 34.27
N MET A 213 -4.85 -21.42 34.92
CA MET A 213 -4.16 -20.22 34.42
C MET A 213 -3.55 -20.44 33.03
N GLN A 214 -2.93 -21.60 32.80
CA GLN A 214 -2.40 -21.94 31.48
C GLN A 214 -3.50 -22.08 30.42
N LEU A 215 -4.65 -22.67 30.79
CA LEU A 215 -5.79 -22.81 29.88
C LEU A 215 -6.41 -21.46 29.56
N GLU A 216 -6.56 -20.56 30.53
CA GLU A 216 -7.00 -19.18 30.31
C GLU A 216 -6.06 -18.43 29.35
N GLN A 217 -4.73 -18.60 29.52
CA GLN A 217 -3.74 -18.02 28.61
C GLN A 217 -3.85 -18.60 27.19
N GLN A 218 -4.08 -19.91 27.04
CA GLN A 218 -4.27 -20.54 25.73
C GLN A 218 -5.57 -20.09 25.05
N VAL A 219 -6.66 -19.98 25.82
CA VAL A 219 -7.95 -19.51 25.30
C VAL A 219 -7.85 -18.06 24.83
N THR A 220 -7.25 -17.18 25.62
CA THR A 220 -7.02 -15.77 25.24
C THR A 220 -6.15 -15.67 23.99
N GLN A 221 -5.02 -16.38 23.94
CA GLN A 221 -4.18 -16.45 22.72
C GLN A 221 -4.95 -16.96 21.50
N ARG A 222 -5.82 -17.96 21.68
CA ARG A 222 -6.61 -18.50 20.57
C ARG A 222 -7.68 -17.52 20.10
N LEU A 223 -8.30 -16.78 21.01
CA LEU A 223 -9.26 -15.72 20.66
C LEU A 223 -8.57 -14.60 19.88
N ASP A 224 -7.41 -14.13 20.35
CA ASP A 224 -6.61 -13.12 19.63
C ASP A 224 -6.24 -13.59 18.22
N GLN A 225 -5.84 -14.86 18.07
CA GLN A 225 -5.56 -15.45 16.75
C GLN A 225 -6.80 -15.52 15.84
N LEU A 226 -7.97 -15.82 16.41
CA LEU A 226 -9.21 -15.86 15.63
C LEU A 226 -9.66 -14.45 15.21
N GLU A 227 -9.46 -13.45 16.07
CA GLU A 227 -9.72 -12.05 15.75
C GLU A 227 -8.79 -11.57 14.63
N GLN A 228 -7.48 -11.84 14.72
CA GLN A 228 -6.51 -11.56 13.66
C GLN A 228 -6.89 -12.25 12.34
N GLN A 229 -7.27 -13.53 12.38
CA GLN A 229 -7.73 -14.25 11.19
C GLN A 229 -8.99 -13.62 10.58
N HIS A 230 -9.90 -13.12 11.42
CA HIS A 230 -11.11 -12.46 10.96
C HIS A 230 -10.79 -11.11 10.29
N GLU A 231 -9.93 -10.30 10.90
CA GLU A 231 -9.45 -9.04 10.33
C GLU A 231 -8.76 -9.27 8.97
N GLU A 232 -7.85 -10.25 8.89
CA GLU A 232 -7.18 -10.62 7.64
C GLU A 232 -8.17 -11.06 6.54
N GLN A 233 -9.18 -11.85 6.90
CA GLN A 233 -10.23 -12.27 5.96
C GLN A 233 -11.08 -11.09 5.49
N GLN A 234 -11.43 -10.16 6.39
CA GLN A 234 -12.15 -8.94 6.04
C GLN A 234 -11.31 -8.09 5.06
N GLU A 235 -10.04 -7.83 5.37
CA GLU A 235 -9.13 -7.12 4.47
C GLU A 235 -9.01 -7.80 3.10
N GLN A 236 -8.91 -9.14 3.07
CA GLN A 236 -8.85 -9.90 1.83
C GLN A 236 -10.13 -9.71 1.01
N SER A 237 -11.30 -9.76 1.65
CA SER A 237 -12.59 -9.54 0.98
C SER A 237 -12.71 -8.13 0.42
N GLU A 238 -12.25 -7.10 1.15
CA GLU A 238 -12.23 -5.72 0.67
C GLU A 238 -11.28 -5.52 -0.51
N ARG A 239 -10.09 -6.14 -0.45
CA ARG A 239 -9.12 -6.13 -1.56
C ARG A 239 -9.72 -6.80 -2.81
N GLN A 240 -10.42 -7.92 -2.66
CA GLN A 240 -11.11 -8.60 -3.76
C GLN A 240 -12.18 -7.71 -4.39
N GLN A 241 -13.05 -7.09 -3.59
CA GLN A 241 -14.07 -6.16 -4.10
C GLN A 241 -13.46 -4.96 -4.85
N LYS A 242 -12.34 -4.40 -4.33
CA LYS A 242 -11.60 -3.32 -5.01
C LYS A 242 -11.04 -3.78 -6.36
N ILE A 243 -10.50 -5.01 -6.43
CA ILE A 243 -9.98 -5.60 -7.67
C ILE A 243 -11.12 -5.81 -8.68
N GLU A 244 -12.25 -6.38 -8.27
CA GLU A 244 -13.41 -6.60 -9.15
C GLU A 244 -13.92 -5.28 -9.74
N LYS A 245 -14.03 -4.23 -8.90
CA LYS A 245 -14.40 -2.90 -9.37
C LYS A 245 -13.41 -2.36 -10.40
N GLN A 246 -12.10 -2.47 -10.14
CA GLN A 246 -11.07 -2.03 -11.08
C GLN A 246 -11.10 -2.84 -12.39
N GLN A 247 -11.37 -4.14 -12.33
CA GLN A 247 -11.51 -4.99 -13.51
C GLN A 247 -12.70 -4.56 -14.39
N ILE A 248 -13.86 -4.26 -13.78
CA ILE A 248 -15.04 -3.75 -14.51
C ILE A 248 -14.73 -2.39 -15.16
N GLU A 249 -14.08 -1.48 -14.43
CA GLU A 249 -13.65 -0.18 -14.96
C GLU A 249 -12.67 -0.35 -16.13
N GLN A 250 -11.71 -1.27 -16.02
CA GLN A 250 -10.76 -1.58 -17.10
C GLN A 250 -11.47 -2.18 -18.32
N GLN A 251 -12.41 -3.11 -18.14
CA GLN A 251 -13.20 -3.67 -19.23
C GLN A 251 -14.00 -2.60 -19.96
N THR A 252 -14.59 -1.65 -19.22
CA THR A 252 -15.33 -0.53 -19.80
C THR A 252 -14.40 0.39 -20.60
N ARG A 253 -13.20 0.69 -20.08
CA ARG A 253 -12.18 1.46 -20.82
C ARG A 253 -11.73 0.77 -22.10
N LEU A 254 -11.48 -0.55 -22.05
CA LEU A 254 -11.11 -1.34 -23.22
C LEU A 254 -12.23 -1.35 -24.26
N HIS A 255 -13.49 -1.55 -23.84
CA HIS A 255 -14.63 -1.48 -24.74
C HIS A 255 -14.73 -0.11 -25.41
N ARG A 256 -14.62 0.97 -24.64
CA ARG A 256 -14.63 2.34 -25.18
C ARG A 256 -13.48 2.60 -26.15
N GLN A 257 -12.29 2.07 -25.86
CA GLN A 257 -11.15 2.15 -26.77
C GLN A 257 -11.43 1.43 -28.08
N THR A 258 -12.06 0.25 -28.04
CA THR A 258 -12.44 -0.49 -29.24
C THR A 258 -13.51 0.24 -30.07
N GLU A 259 -14.53 0.82 -29.42
CA GLU A 259 -15.54 1.66 -30.10
C GLU A 259 -14.89 2.85 -30.81
N LEU A 260 -14.04 3.59 -30.10
CA LEU A 260 -13.34 4.75 -30.67
C LEU A 260 -12.41 4.35 -31.82
N ALA A 261 -11.72 3.20 -31.72
CA ALA A 261 -10.88 2.70 -32.80
C ALA A 261 -11.70 2.36 -34.05
N GLN A 262 -12.89 1.77 -33.88
CA GLN A 262 -13.84 1.51 -34.98
C GLN A 262 -14.37 2.81 -35.59
N GLU A 263 -14.71 3.81 -34.77
CA GLU A 263 -15.15 5.13 -35.24
C GLU A 263 -14.06 5.81 -36.06
N VAL A 264 -12.81 5.79 -35.58
CA VAL A 264 -11.65 6.34 -36.30
C VAL A 264 -11.41 5.60 -37.61
N ALA A 265 -11.47 4.26 -37.63
CA ALA A 265 -11.34 3.48 -38.85
C ALA A 265 -12.44 3.85 -39.87
N ARG A 266 -13.70 3.93 -39.44
CA ARG A 266 -14.83 4.32 -40.28
C ARG A 266 -14.67 5.74 -40.84
N LEU A 267 -14.24 6.69 -40.03
CA LEU A 267 -13.97 8.06 -40.47
C LEU A 267 -12.79 8.11 -41.44
N GLY A 268 -11.76 7.29 -41.23
CA GLY A 268 -10.63 7.12 -42.15
C GLY A 268 -11.06 6.56 -43.51
N GLU A 269 -11.89 5.52 -43.53
CA GLU A 269 -12.48 4.97 -44.76
C GLU A 269 -13.34 6.01 -45.47
N GLN A 270 -14.17 6.76 -44.74
CA GLN A 270 -15.00 7.83 -45.31
C GLN A 270 -14.13 8.95 -45.91
N GLN A 271 -13.07 9.35 -45.20
CA GLN A 271 -12.12 10.33 -45.71
C GLN A 271 -11.46 9.82 -46.99
N GLN A 272 -10.94 8.60 -46.99
CA GLN A 272 -10.30 8.01 -48.16
C GLN A 272 -11.25 7.89 -49.34
N ALA A 273 -12.50 7.45 -49.11
CA ALA A 273 -13.53 7.38 -50.16
C ALA A 273 -13.86 8.77 -50.71
N SER A 274 -13.99 9.79 -49.86
CA SER A 274 -14.23 11.18 -50.32
C SER A 274 -13.04 11.76 -51.08
N GLN A 275 -11.81 11.45 -50.66
CA GLN A 275 -10.59 11.81 -51.39
C GLN A 275 -10.54 11.12 -52.74
N GLN A 276 -10.83 9.81 -52.81
CA GLN A 276 -10.88 9.07 -54.07
C GLN A 276 -11.96 9.62 -55.02
N ALA A 277 -13.16 9.90 -54.50
CA ALA A 277 -14.24 10.52 -55.27
C ALA A 277 -13.84 11.91 -55.79
N LEU A 278 -13.21 12.73 -54.95
CA LEU A 278 -12.71 14.05 -55.33
C LEU A 278 -11.59 13.95 -56.38
N THR A 279 -10.62 13.03 -56.22
CA THR A 279 -9.59 12.79 -57.24
C THR A 279 -10.20 12.29 -58.55
N GLY A 280 -11.24 11.46 -58.51
CA GLY A 280 -11.95 11.00 -59.70
C GLY A 280 -12.69 12.12 -60.43
N LEU A 281 -13.29 13.07 -59.69
CA LEU A 281 -13.95 14.25 -60.25
C LEU A 281 -12.95 15.27 -60.82
N LEU A 282 -11.80 15.46 -60.15
CA LEU A 282 -10.76 16.39 -60.60
C LEU A 282 -9.91 15.84 -61.74
N GLY A 283 -9.81 14.52 -61.90
CA GLY A 283 -9.02 13.88 -62.95
C GLY A 283 -7.53 14.23 -62.83
N GLU A 284 -6.97 14.84 -63.89
CA GLU A 284 -5.56 15.26 -63.94
C GLU A 284 -5.29 16.60 -63.21
N HIS A 285 -6.33 17.30 -62.77
CA HIS A 285 -6.20 18.62 -62.17
C HIS A 285 -5.87 18.52 -60.68
N ALA A 286 -4.84 19.25 -60.23
CA ALA A 286 -4.37 19.19 -58.85
C ALA A 286 -5.37 19.77 -57.81
N THR A 287 -6.26 20.67 -58.21
CA THR A 287 -7.26 21.29 -57.33
C THR A 287 -8.56 21.59 -58.08
N ALA A 288 -9.66 21.75 -57.34
CA ALA A 288 -10.97 22.13 -57.89
C ALA A 288 -10.93 23.45 -58.66
N GLU A 289 -10.16 24.43 -58.17
CA GLU A 289 -9.99 25.72 -58.85
C GLU A 289 -9.29 25.55 -60.22
N HIS A 290 -8.28 24.69 -60.31
CA HIS A 290 -7.60 24.44 -61.59
C HIS A 290 -8.49 23.68 -62.57
N TRP A 291 -9.29 22.72 -62.10
CA TRP A 291 -10.29 22.04 -62.92
C TRP A 291 -11.33 23.04 -63.45
N GLN A 292 -11.84 23.93 -62.59
CA GLN A 292 -12.82 24.95 -62.97
C GLN A 292 -12.24 25.93 -64.00
N GLN A 293 -11.04 26.45 -63.77
CA GLN A 293 -10.36 27.35 -64.72
C GLN A 293 -10.10 26.68 -66.08
N ALA A 294 -9.70 25.40 -66.08
CA ALA A 294 -9.49 24.66 -67.33
C ALA A 294 -10.80 24.48 -68.11
N LEU A 295 -11.91 24.17 -67.42
CA LEU A 295 -13.23 24.07 -68.02
C LEU A 295 -13.71 25.42 -68.58
N GLU A 296 -13.59 26.50 -67.80
CA GLU A 296 -13.93 27.85 -68.24
C GLU A 296 -13.12 28.26 -69.48
N ASN A 297 -11.81 28.01 -69.48
CA ASN A 297 -10.94 28.27 -70.64
C ASN A 297 -11.33 27.42 -71.86
N ALA A 298 -11.67 26.14 -71.68
CA ALA A 298 -12.11 25.27 -72.77
C ALA A 298 -13.44 25.76 -73.38
N ILE A 299 -14.38 26.24 -72.56
CA ILE A 299 -15.63 26.85 -73.01
C ILE A 299 -15.35 28.16 -73.77
N GLU A 300 -14.48 29.02 -73.24
CA GLU A 300 -14.08 30.27 -73.89
C GLU A 300 -13.44 30.00 -75.26
N GLN A 301 -12.53 29.02 -75.34
CA GLN A 301 -11.91 28.58 -76.60
C GLN A 301 -12.94 28.00 -77.57
N ALA A 302 -13.88 27.17 -77.11
CA ALA A 302 -14.93 26.62 -77.95
C ALA A 302 -15.86 27.73 -78.50
N ARG A 303 -16.16 28.76 -77.71
CA ARG A 303 -16.92 29.93 -78.17
C ARG A 303 -16.13 30.76 -79.19
N GLN A 304 -14.83 30.94 -78.99
CA GLN A 304 -13.97 31.64 -79.93
C GLN A 304 -13.86 30.90 -81.27
N THR A 305 -13.71 29.56 -81.24
CA THR A 305 -13.69 28.75 -82.46
C THR A 305 -15.04 28.81 -83.17
N GLU A 306 -16.16 28.72 -82.45
CA GLU A 306 -17.51 28.90 -83.00
C GLU A 306 -17.66 30.27 -83.67
N SER A 307 -17.28 31.36 -83.01
CA SER A 307 -17.35 32.71 -83.59
C SER A 307 -16.46 32.85 -84.83
N SER A 308 -15.23 32.31 -84.79
CA SER A 308 -14.31 32.37 -85.94
C SER A 308 -14.82 31.57 -87.13
N ALA A 309 -15.46 30.42 -86.88
CA ALA A 309 -16.09 29.60 -87.92
C ALA A 309 -17.31 30.31 -88.52
N ALA A 310 -18.11 31.00 -87.70
CA ALA A 310 -19.22 31.82 -88.17
C ALA A 310 -18.75 33.01 -89.03
N GLU A 311 -17.69 33.71 -88.63
CA GLU A 311 -17.06 34.78 -89.42
C GLU A 311 -16.51 34.25 -90.74
N ALA A 312 -15.80 33.12 -90.73
CA ALA A 312 -15.29 32.48 -91.95
C ALA A 312 -16.43 32.08 -92.90
N LEU A 313 -17.55 31.56 -92.37
CA LEU A 313 -18.74 31.24 -93.16
C LEU A 313 -19.33 32.50 -93.79
N GLN A 314 -19.46 33.60 -93.03
CA GLN A 314 -19.94 34.87 -93.54
C GLN A 314 -19.02 35.43 -94.65
N GLN A 315 -17.70 35.32 -94.50
CA GLN A 315 -16.73 35.70 -95.51
C GLN A 315 -16.89 34.87 -96.79
N ILE A 316 -16.98 33.54 -96.68
CA ILE A 316 -17.22 32.65 -97.84
C ILE A 316 -18.54 33.00 -98.52
N GLN A 317 -19.60 33.27 -97.74
CA GLN A 317 -20.89 33.67 -98.29
C GLN A 317 -20.81 35.01 -99.04
N SER A 318 -20.06 35.98 -98.51
CA SER A 318 -19.81 37.25 -99.20
C SER A 318 -19.00 37.07 -100.50
N GLN A 319 -17.99 36.19 -100.50
CA GLN A 319 -17.21 35.85 -101.69
C GLN A 319 -18.06 35.14 -102.75
N LEU A 320 -18.97 34.25 -102.34
CA LEU A 320 -19.91 33.62 -103.26
C LEU A 320 -20.86 34.64 -103.90
N ILE A 321 -21.34 35.63 -103.15
CA ILE A 321 -22.16 36.71 -103.70
C ILE A 321 -21.36 37.54 -104.71
N GLN A 322 -20.09 37.86 -104.41
CA GLN A 322 -19.19 38.58 -105.33
C GLN A 322 -18.95 37.79 -106.62
N LEU A 323 -18.55 36.52 -106.51
CA LEU A 323 -18.33 35.64 -107.67
C LEU A 323 -19.60 35.44 -108.50
N ALA A 324 -20.77 35.33 -107.86
CA ALA A 324 -22.04 35.25 -108.59
C ALA A 324 -22.35 36.55 -109.35
N ALA A 325 -22.04 37.71 -108.78
CA ALA A 325 -22.18 39.00 -109.45
C ALA A 325 -21.19 39.16 -110.62
N GLU A 326 -19.93 38.76 -110.43
CA GLU A 326 -18.92 38.73 -111.49
C GLU A 326 -19.33 37.81 -112.65
N LEU A 327 -19.79 36.59 -112.34
CA LEU A 327 -20.27 35.62 -113.34
C LEU A 327 -21.47 36.17 -114.13
N LYS A 328 -22.42 36.83 -113.44
CA LYS A 328 -23.55 37.50 -114.10
C LYS A 328 -23.09 38.63 -115.03
N SER A 329 -22.11 39.43 -114.60
CA SER A 329 -21.55 40.51 -115.42
C SER A 329 -20.82 39.99 -116.67
N ALA A 330 -20.06 38.89 -116.53
CA ALA A 330 -19.36 38.24 -117.63
C ALA A 330 -20.34 37.60 -118.63
N GLN A 331 -21.42 36.97 -118.15
CA GLN A 331 -22.50 36.45 -119.01
C GLN A 331 -23.19 37.58 -119.79
N GLN A 332 -23.40 38.74 -119.15
CA GLN A 332 -24.04 39.88 -119.79
C GLN A 332 -23.14 40.51 -120.87
N GLN A 333 -21.82 40.57 -120.63
CA GLN A 333 -20.82 40.96 -121.65
C GLN A 333 -20.75 39.96 -122.80
N GLN A 334 -20.85 38.65 -122.51
CA GLN A 334 -20.87 37.63 -123.56
C GLN A 334 -22.10 37.78 -124.46
N GLN A 335 -23.28 38.05 -123.89
CA GLN A 335 -24.49 38.29 -124.66
C GLN A 335 -24.40 39.55 -125.52
N SER A 336 -23.82 40.65 -125.02
CA SER A 336 -23.65 41.86 -125.83
C SER A 336 -22.71 41.63 -127.02
N LEU A 337 -21.57 40.95 -126.79
CA LEU A 337 -20.63 40.61 -127.86
C LEU A 337 -21.25 39.66 -128.91
N GLN A 338 -22.12 38.73 -128.50
CA GLN A 338 -22.84 37.87 -129.43
C GLN A 338 -23.87 38.64 -130.28
N GLN A 339 -24.52 39.66 -129.70
CA GLN A 339 -25.43 40.54 -130.45
C GLN A 339 -24.65 41.42 -131.45
N GLU A 340 -23.52 41.98 -131.05
CA GLU A 340 -22.63 42.75 -131.94
C GLU A 340 -22.12 41.91 -133.12
N LEU A 341 -21.72 40.64 -132.87
CA LEU A 341 -21.32 39.73 -133.95
C LEU A 341 -22.46 39.43 -134.93
N ALA A 342 -23.68 39.21 -134.42
CA ALA A 342 -24.84 38.96 -135.27
C ALA A 342 -25.21 40.19 -136.12
N GLU A 343 -25.10 41.41 -135.58
CA GLU A 343 -25.32 42.64 -136.35
C GLU A 343 -24.27 42.85 -137.44
N LEU A 344 -22.99 42.56 -137.14
CA LEU A 344 -21.91 42.65 -138.12
C LEU A 344 -22.08 41.64 -139.27
N ASP A 345 -22.50 40.40 -138.99
CA ASP A 345 -22.77 39.40 -140.03
C ASP A 345 -23.93 39.82 -140.96
N VAL A 346 -24.96 40.46 -140.42
CA VAL A 346 -26.06 41.02 -141.24
C VAL A 346 -25.55 42.17 -142.11
N GLN A 347 -24.77 43.10 -141.57
CA GLN A 347 -24.20 44.22 -142.35
C GLN A 347 -23.25 43.75 -143.45
N ILE A 348 -22.42 42.74 -143.18
CA ILE A 348 -21.48 42.17 -144.17
C ILE A 348 -22.24 41.45 -145.29
N SER A 349 -23.32 40.73 -144.96
CA SER A 349 -24.14 40.05 -145.98
C SER A 349 -24.96 41.03 -146.82
N GLU A 350 -25.50 42.11 -146.24
CA GLU A 350 -26.15 43.19 -147.00
C GLU A 350 -25.17 43.94 -147.92
N TRP A 351 -23.94 44.22 -147.46
CA TRP A 351 -22.90 44.85 -148.29
C TRP A 351 -22.47 43.96 -149.46
N ARG A 352 -22.27 42.65 -149.22
CA ARG A 352 -21.97 41.68 -150.28
C ARG A 352 -23.10 41.56 -151.31
N GLY A 353 -24.36 41.72 -150.91
CA GLY A 353 -25.50 41.71 -151.83
C GLY A 353 -25.56 42.91 -152.78
N GLN A 354 -24.92 44.04 -152.45
CA GLN A 354 -24.95 45.28 -153.24
C GLN A 354 -23.79 45.42 -154.25
N HIS A 355 -22.75 44.58 -154.16
CA HIS A 355 -21.56 44.64 -155.02
C HIS A 355 -21.16 43.28 -155.62
N PRO A 356 -21.95 42.73 -156.58
CA PRO A 356 -21.66 41.43 -157.20
C PRO A 356 -20.46 41.43 -158.17
N GLU A 357 -19.85 42.59 -158.44
CA GLU A 357 -18.66 42.69 -159.30
C GLU A 357 -17.36 42.33 -158.56
N LEU A 358 -17.41 42.18 -157.23
CA LEU A 358 -16.29 41.82 -156.36
C LEU A 358 -16.48 40.39 -155.82
N ASP A 359 -16.46 39.41 -156.71
CA ASP A 359 -16.46 38.00 -156.33
C ASP A 359 -15.15 37.65 -155.59
N ASP A 360 -15.18 36.65 -154.69
CA ASP A 360 -14.05 36.26 -153.83
C ASP A 360 -12.76 35.96 -154.64
N THR A 361 -12.88 35.65 -155.95
CA THR A 361 -11.74 35.46 -156.86
C THR A 361 -11.16 36.78 -157.42
N ALA A 362 -11.97 37.83 -157.56
CA ALA A 362 -11.55 39.18 -157.96
C ALA A 362 -10.92 39.95 -156.78
N LEU A 363 -11.38 39.70 -155.56
CA LEU A 363 -10.79 40.24 -154.32
C LEU A 363 -9.41 39.62 -154.02
N ASP A 364 -9.22 38.33 -154.29
CA ASP A 364 -7.92 37.64 -154.12
C ASP A 364 -6.86 38.13 -155.12
N THR A 365 -7.28 38.53 -156.33
CA THR A 365 -6.39 39.13 -157.36
C THR A 365 -6.04 40.60 -157.07
N LEU A 366 -6.89 41.33 -156.35
CA LEU A 366 -6.60 42.69 -155.91
C LEU A 366 -5.77 42.73 -154.62
N LEU A 367 -5.84 41.70 -153.79
CA LEU A 367 -5.03 41.54 -152.57
C LEU A 367 -3.62 40.96 -152.81
N THR A 368 -3.31 40.52 -154.03
CA THR A 368 -1.95 40.04 -154.41
C THR A 368 -1.01 41.15 -154.91
N TYR A 369 -1.50 42.37 -155.14
CA TYR A 369 -0.65 43.53 -155.45
C TYR A 369 -0.20 44.23 -154.16
N ASP A 370 1.09 44.11 -153.84
CA ASP A 370 1.75 44.85 -152.75
C ASP A 370 1.96 46.33 -153.13
N ASP A 371 1.78 47.23 -152.17
CA ASP A 371 2.03 48.67 -152.27
C ASP A 371 3.40 49.01 -152.90
N ALA A 372 4.41 48.15 -152.72
CA ALA A 372 5.72 48.31 -153.37
C ALA A 372 5.67 48.21 -154.91
N HIS A 373 4.79 47.37 -155.48
CA HIS A 373 4.59 47.27 -156.93
C HIS A 373 3.79 48.46 -157.49
N VAL A 374 2.86 49.01 -156.69
CA VAL A 374 2.06 50.20 -157.07
C VAL A 374 2.93 51.48 -157.05
N GLU A 375 3.86 51.60 -156.11
CA GLU A 375 4.88 52.68 -156.06
C GLU A 375 5.86 52.63 -157.25
N GLN A 376 6.33 51.44 -157.66
CA GLN A 376 7.22 51.29 -158.82
C GLN A 376 6.56 51.69 -160.15
N LEU A 377 5.29 51.35 -160.35
CA LEU A 377 4.51 51.77 -161.52
C LEU A 377 4.26 53.28 -161.54
N ARG A 378 4.05 53.91 -160.38
CA ARG A 378 3.91 55.37 -160.25
C ARG A 378 5.23 56.12 -160.51
N LEU A 379 6.37 55.57 -160.11
CA LEU A 379 7.68 56.15 -160.42
C LEU A 379 8.02 56.05 -161.91
N GLN A 380 7.68 54.93 -162.56
CA GLN A 380 7.89 54.77 -164.01
C GLN A 380 7.00 55.70 -164.84
N LEU A 381 5.71 55.85 -164.47
CA LEU A 381 4.81 56.80 -165.13
C LEU A 381 5.26 58.26 -164.96
N ASN A 382 5.70 58.66 -163.76
CA ASN A 382 6.23 60.01 -163.53
C ASN A 382 7.57 60.27 -164.25
N ALA A 383 8.41 59.25 -164.43
CA ALA A 383 9.65 59.36 -165.21
C ALA A 383 9.36 59.51 -166.71
N THR A 384 8.37 58.79 -167.25
CA THR A 384 7.96 58.94 -168.64
C THR A 384 7.23 60.26 -168.90
N ASP A 385 6.41 60.74 -167.96
CA ASP A 385 5.75 62.05 -168.10
C ASP A 385 6.76 63.21 -167.98
N LYS A 386 7.76 63.12 -167.10
CA LYS A 386 8.84 64.11 -167.05
C LYS A 386 9.70 64.12 -168.32
N ALA A 387 9.97 62.96 -168.92
CA ALA A 387 10.69 62.89 -170.20
C ALA A 387 9.86 63.46 -171.37
N LEU A 388 8.55 63.30 -171.34
CA LEU A 388 7.62 63.81 -172.36
C LEU A 388 7.41 65.33 -172.24
N GLU A 389 7.33 65.85 -171.01
CA GLU A 389 7.30 67.30 -170.74
C GLU A 389 8.66 67.97 -171.04
N GLN A 390 9.79 67.32 -170.74
CA GLN A 390 11.13 67.81 -171.15
C GLN A 390 11.31 67.81 -172.68
N ALA A 391 10.74 66.83 -173.39
CA ALA A 391 10.74 66.80 -174.86
C ALA A 391 9.82 67.88 -175.47
N LYS A 392 8.67 68.18 -174.85
CA LYS A 392 7.77 69.28 -175.28
C LYS A 392 8.37 70.66 -175.02
N VAL A 393 9.03 70.85 -173.88
CA VAL A 393 9.72 72.11 -173.53
C VAL A 393 10.92 72.35 -174.45
N LEU A 394 11.69 71.30 -174.81
CA LEU A 394 12.76 71.41 -175.82
C LEU A 394 12.26 71.72 -177.24
N LEU A 395 11.05 71.26 -177.59
CA LEU A 395 10.43 71.54 -178.90
C LEU A 395 9.85 72.97 -178.94
N GLN A 396 9.22 73.43 -177.86
CA GLN A 396 8.78 74.82 -177.72
C GLN A 396 9.95 75.81 -177.64
N GLU A 397 11.04 75.48 -176.95
CA GLU A 397 12.27 76.29 -176.96
C GLU A 397 12.93 76.34 -178.35
N ARG A 398 12.83 75.29 -179.17
CA ARG A 398 13.36 75.29 -180.55
C ARG A 398 12.47 76.05 -181.53
N ASP A 399 11.14 76.00 -181.40
CA ASP A 399 10.21 76.82 -182.19
C ASP A 399 10.28 78.31 -181.81
N GLN A 400 10.46 78.63 -180.53
CA GLN A 400 10.61 80.01 -180.05
C GLN A 400 11.97 80.61 -180.42
N ARG A 401 13.04 79.80 -180.45
CA ARG A 401 14.34 80.18 -181.04
C ARG A 401 14.28 80.36 -182.57
N LEU A 402 13.43 79.62 -183.29
CA LEU A 402 13.24 79.74 -184.75
C LEU A 402 12.45 81.00 -185.14
N GLN A 403 11.43 81.38 -184.34
CA GLN A 403 10.68 82.64 -184.52
C GLN A 403 11.48 83.89 -184.09
N GLN A 404 12.34 83.79 -183.07
CA GLN A 404 13.27 84.87 -182.69
C GLN A 404 14.41 85.05 -183.71
N HIS A 405 14.88 83.97 -184.32
CA HIS A 405 15.86 84.00 -185.42
C HIS A 405 15.29 84.58 -186.73
N GLN A 406 13.98 84.43 -186.99
CA GLN A 406 13.29 85.04 -188.16
C GLN A 406 12.94 86.54 -187.97
N ALA A 407 13.01 87.07 -186.75
CA ALA A 407 12.72 88.48 -186.45
C ALA A 407 13.97 89.35 -186.23
N GLN A 408 15.15 88.77 -186.07
CA GLN A 408 16.40 89.51 -185.77
C GLN A 408 17.45 89.48 -186.90
N HIS A 409 17.16 88.83 -188.03
CA HIS A 409 17.93 88.95 -189.27
C HIS A 409 16.98 89.22 -190.45
N SER A 410 16.53 90.47 -190.61
CA SER A 410 16.04 90.93 -191.91
C SER A 410 17.26 91.23 -192.77
N ASP A 411 17.45 90.42 -193.81
CA ASP A 411 18.36 90.63 -194.93
C ASP A 411 19.76 91.13 -194.60
N LEU A 412 20.72 90.23 -194.68
CA LEU A 412 21.97 90.60 -195.32
C LEU A 412 22.29 89.57 -196.41
N SER A 413 21.95 89.95 -197.65
CA SER A 413 22.71 89.50 -198.81
C SER A 413 24.11 90.10 -198.70
N ASP A 414 25.11 89.35 -198.22
CA ASP A 414 26.50 89.41 -198.73
C ASP A 414 27.48 88.42 -198.04
N SER A 415 28.41 87.94 -198.86
CA SER A 415 29.26 86.75 -198.72
C SER A 415 30.39 86.79 -197.68
N THR A 416 30.62 87.87 -196.95
CA THR A 416 31.85 88.01 -196.13
C THR A 416 31.65 87.76 -194.63
N GLN A 417 30.43 87.87 -194.11
CA GLN A 417 30.17 87.76 -192.66
C GLN A 417 29.78 86.34 -192.22
N LEU A 418 29.11 85.56 -193.08
CA LEU A 418 28.79 84.15 -192.81
C LEU A 418 30.01 83.23 -192.91
N ALA A 419 30.99 83.56 -193.76
CA ALA A 419 32.26 82.84 -193.82
C ALA A 419 33.16 83.13 -192.61
N ALA A 420 33.12 84.35 -192.06
CA ALA A 420 33.94 84.73 -190.91
C ALA A 420 33.41 84.17 -189.58
N ALA A 421 32.10 84.21 -189.33
CA ALA A 421 31.54 83.74 -188.06
C ALA A 421 31.64 82.20 -187.88
N LEU A 422 31.60 81.44 -188.97
CA LEU A 422 31.72 79.97 -188.92
C LEU A 422 33.18 79.54 -188.65
N GLN A 423 34.17 80.26 -189.21
CA GLN A 423 35.57 80.06 -188.84
C GLN A 423 35.85 80.47 -187.39
N GLN A 424 35.30 81.60 -186.94
CA GLN A 424 35.54 82.11 -185.59
C GLN A 424 34.91 81.23 -184.50
N ALA A 425 33.74 80.65 -184.76
CA ALA A 425 33.11 79.67 -183.85
C ALA A 425 33.87 78.34 -183.80
N HIS A 426 34.49 77.91 -184.92
CA HIS A 426 35.34 76.72 -184.93
C HIS A 426 36.68 76.95 -184.21
N GLU A 427 37.29 78.13 -184.36
CA GLU A 427 38.51 78.49 -183.62
C GLU A 427 38.25 78.65 -182.12
N GLN A 428 37.12 79.22 -181.71
CA GLN A 428 36.77 79.37 -180.29
C GLN A 428 36.43 78.04 -179.61
N SER A 429 35.80 77.10 -180.32
CA SER A 429 35.56 75.75 -179.80
C SER A 429 36.87 74.95 -179.68
N ALA A 430 37.80 75.12 -180.62
CA ALA A 430 39.14 74.53 -180.52
C ALA A 430 39.98 75.17 -179.40
N LEU A 431 39.86 76.50 -179.19
CA LEU A 431 40.47 77.23 -178.07
C LEU A 431 39.88 76.84 -176.72
N GLY A 432 38.57 76.55 -176.63
CA GLY A 432 37.92 76.07 -175.41
C GLY A 432 38.33 74.64 -175.03
N GLU A 433 38.52 73.76 -176.03
CA GLU A 433 39.09 72.42 -175.81
C GLU A 433 40.58 72.47 -175.45
N GLN A 434 41.36 73.38 -176.05
CA GLN A 434 42.75 73.65 -175.64
C GLN A 434 42.83 74.22 -174.22
N GLN A 435 42.00 75.20 -173.86
CA GLN A 435 41.98 75.78 -172.51
C GLN A 435 41.55 74.78 -171.44
N CYS A 436 40.66 73.84 -171.76
CA CYS A 436 40.30 72.75 -170.86
C CYS A 436 41.41 71.69 -170.72
N ALA A 437 42.23 71.48 -171.76
CA ALA A 437 43.41 70.63 -171.70
C ALA A 437 44.57 71.31 -170.95
N ASP A 438 44.77 72.61 -171.17
CA ASP A 438 45.80 73.44 -170.53
C ASP A 438 45.50 73.66 -169.04
N LEU A 439 44.25 73.94 -168.64
CA LEU A 439 43.87 74.03 -167.23
C LEU A 439 43.97 72.69 -166.50
N ARG A 440 43.79 71.55 -167.19
CA ARG A 440 44.07 70.22 -166.62
C ARG A 440 45.58 69.95 -166.51
N ALA A 441 46.37 70.41 -167.46
CA ALA A 441 47.83 70.33 -167.41
C ALA A 441 48.39 71.21 -166.28
N GLU A 442 47.93 72.46 -166.15
CA GLU A 442 48.29 73.38 -165.08
C GLU A 442 47.91 72.83 -163.70
N LEU A 443 46.73 72.23 -163.53
CA LEU A 443 46.34 71.62 -162.26
C LEU A 443 47.24 70.42 -161.90
N SER A 444 47.66 69.64 -162.90
CA SER A 444 48.61 68.54 -162.72
C SER A 444 50.04 69.03 -162.40
N GLU A 445 50.44 70.16 -162.98
CA GLU A 445 51.75 70.77 -162.79
C GLU A 445 51.82 71.48 -161.44
N ASP A 446 50.73 72.12 -161.00
CA ASP A 446 50.62 72.76 -159.69
C ASP A 446 50.56 71.70 -158.56
N GLN A 447 49.95 70.54 -158.81
CA GLN A 447 50.06 69.36 -157.93
C GLN A 447 51.51 68.80 -157.89
N ARG A 448 52.22 68.73 -159.03
CA ARG A 448 53.65 68.37 -159.02
C ARG A 448 54.50 69.40 -158.27
N ARG A 449 54.25 70.70 -158.44
CA ARG A 449 54.96 71.77 -157.74
C ARG A 449 54.71 71.73 -156.24
N ARG A 450 53.48 71.47 -155.79
CA ARG A 450 53.16 71.27 -154.37
C ARG A 450 53.90 70.06 -153.79
N ASN A 451 53.95 68.96 -154.53
CA ASN A 451 54.69 67.76 -154.11
C ASN A 451 56.22 67.97 -154.11
N ALA A 452 56.77 68.69 -155.08
CA ALA A 452 58.19 69.01 -155.12
C ALA A 452 58.59 70.03 -154.04
N ASN A 453 57.69 70.97 -153.70
CA ASN A 453 57.92 71.94 -152.64
C ASN A 453 57.81 71.29 -151.24
N SER A 454 56.90 70.33 -151.05
CA SER A 454 56.88 69.52 -149.83
C SER A 454 58.13 68.64 -149.72
N GLU A 455 58.64 68.08 -150.83
CA GLU A 455 59.94 67.39 -150.85
C GLU A 455 61.12 68.32 -150.55
N LEU A 456 61.13 69.55 -151.06
CA LEU A 456 62.16 70.55 -150.75
C LEU A 456 62.08 71.02 -149.29
N GLN A 457 60.88 71.17 -148.72
CA GLN A 457 60.70 71.43 -147.29
C GLN A 457 61.19 70.26 -146.44
N ALA A 458 61.01 69.01 -146.89
CA ALA A 458 61.63 67.85 -146.27
C ALA A 458 63.17 67.92 -146.33
N ARG A 459 63.75 68.29 -147.48
CA ARG A 459 65.21 68.52 -147.61
C ARG A 459 65.74 69.68 -146.75
N ILE A 460 64.96 70.74 -146.53
CA ILE A 460 65.35 71.89 -145.69
C ILE A 460 65.35 71.51 -144.20
N ASN A 461 64.40 70.70 -143.76
CA ASN A 461 64.37 70.20 -142.39
C ASN A 461 65.54 69.27 -142.11
N ASP A 462 65.85 68.34 -143.01
CA ASP A 462 67.03 67.47 -142.88
C ASP A 462 68.34 68.27 -142.89
N ALA A 463 68.45 69.28 -143.76
CA ALA A 463 69.61 70.18 -143.80
C ALA A 463 69.73 71.07 -142.56
N ASN A 464 68.63 71.49 -141.94
CA ASN A 464 68.65 72.24 -140.68
C ASN A 464 69.03 71.34 -139.49
N ASP A 465 68.63 70.08 -139.48
CA ASP A 465 69.04 69.13 -138.44
C ASP A 465 70.52 68.77 -138.55
N GLU A 466 71.07 68.67 -139.77
CA GLU A 466 72.51 68.53 -139.96
C GLU A 466 73.25 69.84 -139.68
N TYR A 467 72.74 71.00 -140.12
CA TYR A 467 73.30 72.31 -139.74
C TYR A 467 73.33 72.49 -138.21
N LEU A 468 72.35 71.98 -137.46
CA LEU A 468 72.37 71.95 -136.00
C LEU A 468 73.41 70.97 -135.44
N ARG A 469 73.68 69.85 -136.11
CA ARG A 469 74.79 68.94 -135.74
C ARG A 469 76.16 69.58 -135.99
N TRP A 470 76.34 70.20 -137.15
CA TRP A 470 77.56 70.95 -137.48
C TRP A 470 77.72 72.20 -136.58
N ALA A 471 76.63 72.88 -136.23
CA ALA A 471 76.62 74.01 -135.30
C ALA A 471 77.07 73.64 -133.87
N ARG A 472 76.89 72.38 -133.45
CA ARG A 472 77.44 71.94 -132.14
C ARG A 472 78.93 71.65 -132.20
N LEU A 473 79.44 71.04 -133.27
CA LEU A 473 80.88 70.72 -133.36
C LEU A 473 81.74 71.90 -133.83
N ALA A 474 81.18 72.84 -134.59
CA ALA A 474 81.79 74.15 -134.86
C ALA A 474 81.97 75.00 -133.59
N SER A 475 81.25 74.71 -132.49
CA SER A 475 81.42 75.44 -131.23
C SER A 475 82.68 75.07 -130.42
N LEU A 476 83.36 73.97 -130.73
CA LEU A 476 84.51 73.49 -129.93
C LEU A 476 85.89 73.63 -130.61
N ILE A 477 85.94 74.03 -131.89
CA ILE A 477 87.15 74.62 -132.47
C ILE A 477 86.86 76.11 -132.58
N GLY A 478 87.19 76.80 -131.49
CA GLY A 478 86.74 78.15 -131.20
C GLY A 478 87.10 79.18 -132.26
N SER A 479 86.07 79.90 -132.69
CA SER A 479 86.15 81.31 -133.06
C SER A 479 85.32 82.10 -132.06
N ALA A 480 86.01 82.97 -131.33
CA ALA A 480 85.46 83.96 -130.42
C ALA A 480 84.63 85.00 -131.18
N HIS A 481 83.33 85.04 -130.88
CA HIS A 481 82.61 86.19 -130.35
C HIS A 481 81.26 85.78 -129.77
#